data_AF-A0A8T4EEP9-F1
#
_entry.id   AF-A0A8T4EEP9-F1
#
_cell.length_a   1.000
_cell.length_b   1.000
_cell.length_c   1.000
_cell.angle_alpha   90.00
_cell.angle_beta   90.00
_cell.angle_gamma   90.00
#
_symmetry.space_group_name_H-M   'P 1'
#
loop_
_entity.id
_entity.type
_entity.pdbx_description
1 polymer ?
#
loop_
_entity_poly.entity_id
_entity_poly.type
_entity_poly.pdbx_seq_one_letter_code
_entity_poly.pdbx_strand_id
1 'polypeptide(L)'
;MTNNEETKALVRYLSLVRKEGGEPVIGIPYREMSVDPDLVASFVLAVIIFENRQLKTFTKEGYVVVIEEGEHVVGLLIIDRVADDTPYRNSLISIIKKFEETYENQLLSWKGDIRPFREYALDILQVFPYRTFSLEMIPKIVSKSDATPDLQANIPWSVGETDRKIQNIVGYINGKRTIEEIMNQSDLEDSEILAILSMLDKYKWISLTRKLDDKSILFKLMEPPRLLVGAYGEQLTSIVELCDGTKSLAEICESLPYNMEAVKLVAKNLIDAGVLGYREIDSESDEGEVG
;
A
#
# COMPACT_ATOMS: atom_id res chain seq x y z
N MET A 1 -23.98 -3.40 -23.55
CA MET A 1 -22.99 -4.43 -23.16
C MET A 1 -21.93 -3.69 -22.39
N THR A 2 -22.00 -3.76 -21.07
CA THR A 2 -21.11 -3.05 -20.16
C THR A 2 -19.77 -3.79 -20.11
N ASN A 3 -18.68 -3.09 -20.45
CA ASN A 3 -17.32 -3.53 -20.20
C ASN A 3 -17.20 -3.90 -18.73
N ASN A 4 -17.09 -5.20 -18.47
CA ASN A 4 -16.75 -5.75 -17.18
C ASN A 4 -15.22 -5.64 -17.11
N GLU A 5 -14.71 -4.46 -16.74
CA GLU A 5 -13.37 -4.41 -16.17
C GLU A 5 -13.42 -5.30 -14.93
N GLU A 6 -12.74 -6.45 -14.99
CA GLU A 6 -12.60 -7.35 -13.85
C GLU A 6 -12.00 -6.55 -12.69
N THR A 7 -12.87 -6.06 -11.82
CA THR A 7 -12.46 -5.28 -10.66
C THR A 7 -11.73 -6.27 -9.77
N LYS A 8 -10.39 -6.22 -9.77
CA LYS A 8 -9.55 -7.05 -8.90
C LYS A 8 -10.10 -6.94 -7.48
N ALA A 9 -10.51 -8.06 -6.91
CA ALA A 9 -11.12 -8.05 -5.58
C ALA A 9 -10.14 -7.49 -4.57
N LEU A 10 -10.64 -6.61 -3.71
CA LEU A 10 -9.80 -5.97 -2.71
C LEU A 10 -10.04 -6.71 -1.39
N VAL A 11 -8.92 -7.10 -0.77
CA VAL A 11 -8.95 -7.65 0.58
C VAL A 11 -9.44 -6.57 1.53
N ARG A 12 -10.38 -6.93 2.40
CA ARG A 12 -10.95 -6.04 3.43
C ARG A 12 -10.38 -6.34 4.80
N TYR A 13 -10.25 -7.62 5.13
CA TYR A 13 -9.76 -8.08 6.43
C TYR A 13 -9.16 -9.48 6.31
N LEU A 14 -8.09 -9.74 7.03
CA LEU A 14 -7.56 -11.09 7.25
C LEU A 14 -7.34 -11.30 8.74
N SER A 15 -7.78 -12.42 9.28
CA SER A 15 -7.51 -12.80 10.67
C SER A 15 -7.13 -14.27 10.79
N LEU A 16 -6.19 -14.57 11.68
CA LEU A 16 -5.93 -15.92 12.16
C LEU A 16 -6.43 -16.01 13.61
N VAL A 17 -7.22 -17.02 13.89
CA VAL A 17 -7.91 -17.23 15.16
C VAL A 17 -7.54 -18.61 15.70
N ARG A 18 -7.30 -18.74 17.01
CA ARG A 18 -7.02 -20.04 17.61
C ARG A 18 -8.25 -20.95 17.55
N LYS A 19 -8.07 -22.19 17.13
CA LYS A 19 -9.16 -23.17 16.98
C LYS A 19 -9.79 -23.59 18.30
N GLU A 20 -8.98 -23.75 19.36
CA GLU A 20 -9.42 -24.31 20.65
C GLU A 20 -10.26 -23.34 21.51
N GLY A 21 -9.94 -22.03 21.48
CA GLY A 21 -10.58 -21.02 22.34
C GLY A 21 -11.19 -19.84 21.59
N GLY A 22 -10.84 -19.67 20.31
CA GLY A 22 -11.41 -18.63 19.48
C GLY A 22 -10.83 -17.24 19.62
N GLU A 23 -9.70 -17.13 20.31
CA GLU A 23 -9.03 -15.86 20.49
C GLU A 23 -8.34 -15.44 19.18
N PRO A 24 -8.50 -14.19 18.74
CA PRO A 24 -7.78 -13.68 17.58
C PRO A 24 -6.28 -13.62 17.91
N VAL A 25 -5.49 -14.28 17.06
CA VAL A 25 -4.03 -14.33 17.18
C VAL A 25 -3.43 -13.15 16.43
N ILE A 26 -3.93 -12.87 15.24
CA ILE A 26 -3.58 -11.70 14.44
C ILE A 26 -4.77 -11.27 13.57
N GLY A 27 -4.91 -9.97 13.34
CA GLY A 27 -5.94 -9.37 12.51
C GLY A 27 -5.39 -8.17 11.74
N ILE A 28 -5.52 -8.18 10.43
CA ILE A 28 -5.01 -7.12 9.54
C ILE A 28 -6.20 -6.44 8.83
N PRO A 29 -6.53 -5.20 9.23
CA PRO A 29 -7.56 -4.41 8.57
C PRO A 29 -7.00 -3.69 7.35
N TYR A 30 -7.54 -3.98 6.18
CA TYR A 30 -7.17 -3.30 4.94
C TYR A 30 -8.05 -2.09 4.69
N ARG A 31 -9.35 -2.22 4.99
CA ARG A 31 -10.39 -1.22 4.74
C ARG A 31 -11.38 -1.16 5.89
N GLU A 32 -12.01 0.01 6.03
CA GLU A 32 -13.16 0.13 6.93
C GLU A 32 -14.29 -0.76 6.44
N MET A 33 -14.97 -1.39 7.40
CA MET A 33 -16.11 -2.26 7.16
C MET A 33 -17.32 -1.71 7.89
N SER A 34 -18.50 -1.86 7.30
CA SER A 34 -19.77 -1.48 7.93
C SER A 34 -20.13 -2.37 9.12
N VAL A 35 -19.55 -3.57 9.17
CA VAL A 35 -19.65 -4.51 10.27
C VAL A 35 -18.26 -4.74 10.83
N ASP A 36 -18.14 -4.73 12.14
CA ASP A 36 -16.90 -5.04 12.84
C ASP A 36 -16.35 -6.40 12.37
N PRO A 37 -15.14 -6.45 11.79
CA PRO A 37 -14.53 -7.70 11.35
C PRO A 37 -14.38 -8.73 12.47
N ASP A 38 -14.16 -8.29 13.71
CA ASP A 38 -13.99 -9.18 14.86
C ASP A 38 -15.32 -9.83 15.25
N LEU A 39 -16.44 -9.15 15.03
CA LEU A 39 -17.79 -9.72 15.20
C LEU A 39 -18.05 -10.79 14.13
N VAL A 40 -17.65 -10.54 12.88
CA VAL A 40 -17.77 -11.52 11.79
C VAL A 40 -16.92 -12.75 12.11
N ALA A 41 -15.68 -12.56 12.57
CA ALA A 41 -14.79 -13.65 12.95
C ALA A 41 -15.35 -14.48 14.11
N SER A 42 -15.83 -13.81 15.17
CA SER A 42 -16.45 -14.46 16.33
C SER A 42 -17.69 -15.27 15.95
N PHE A 43 -18.54 -14.74 15.07
CA PHE A 43 -19.73 -15.44 14.59
C PHE A 43 -19.37 -16.69 13.76
N VAL A 44 -18.46 -16.55 12.80
CA VAL A 44 -18.00 -17.66 11.96
C VAL A 44 -17.43 -18.77 12.83
N LEU A 45 -16.58 -18.42 13.78
CA LEU A 45 -15.97 -19.39 14.67
C LEU A 45 -17.01 -20.09 15.56
N ALA A 46 -17.98 -19.36 16.10
CA ALA A 46 -19.07 -19.98 16.87
C ALA A 46 -19.81 -21.02 16.02
N VAL A 47 -20.09 -20.75 14.75
CA VAL A 47 -20.73 -21.73 13.86
C VAL A 47 -19.84 -22.96 13.64
N ILE A 48 -18.53 -22.79 13.43
CA ILE A 48 -17.59 -23.90 13.27
C ILE A 48 -17.55 -24.76 14.55
N ILE A 49 -17.41 -24.15 15.71
CA ILE A 49 -17.31 -24.84 17.01
C ILE A 49 -18.63 -25.56 17.37
N PHE A 50 -19.77 -24.87 17.25
CA PHE A 50 -21.04 -25.39 17.75
C PHE A 50 -21.78 -26.28 16.76
N GLU A 51 -21.68 -26.03 15.44
CA GLU A 51 -22.37 -26.86 14.45
C GLU A 51 -21.48 -28.01 13.93
N ASN A 52 -20.19 -28.05 14.29
CA ASN A 52 -19.20 -29.00 13.74
C ASN A 52 -19.27 -29.08 12.20
N ARG A 53 -19.58 -27.95 11.56
CA ARG A 53 -19.70 -27.80 10.11
C ARG A 53 -18.45 -27.13 9.58
N GLN A 54 -17.88 -27.72 8.53
CA GLN A 54 -16.80 -27.12 7.75
C GLN A 54 -17.37 -26.02 6.86
N LEU A 55 -17.52 -24.82 7.43
CA LEU A 55 -18.00 -23.65 6.70
C LEU A 55 -16.84 -23.06 5.91
N LYS A 56 -16.74 -23.38 4.62
CA LYS A 56 -15.60 -22.98 3.76
C LYS A 56 -15.73 -21.59 3.15
N THR A 57 -16.96 -21.17 2.88
CA THR A 57 -17.27 -19.87 2.28
C THR A 57 -18.62 -19.38 2.78
N PHE A 58 -18.70 -18.09 3.07
CA PHE A 58 -19.96 -17.41 3.30
C PHE A 58 -20.02 -16.15 2.43
N THR A 59 -21.16 -15.90 1.78
CA THR A 59 -21.38 -14.71 0.96
C THR A 59 -22.48 -13.86 1.59
N LYS A 60 -22.18 -12.59 1.82
CA LYS A 60 -23.16 -11.58 2.25
C LYS A 60 -23.10 -10.42 1.26
N GLU A 61 -24.19 -9.66 1.14
CA GLU A 61 -24.30 -8.56 0.19
C GLU A 61 -23.04 -7.65 0.20
N GLY A 62 -22.24 -7.75 -0.87
CA GLY A 62 -21.04 -6.94 -1.09
C GLY A 62 -19.70 -7.58 -0.74
N TYR A 63 -19.63 -8.75 -0.08
CA TYR A 63 -18.35 -9.41 0.25
C TYR A 63 -18.45 -10.94 0.40
N VAL A 64 -17.31 -11.60 0.22
CA VAL A 64 -17.13 -13.04 0.42
C VAL A 64 -16.18 -13.24 1.60
N VAL A 65 -16.55 -14.15 2.50
CA VAL A 65 -15.71 -14.61 3.61
C VAL A 65 -15.20 -16.00 3.25
N VAL A 66 -13.91 -16.09 2.98
CA VAL A 66 -13.17 -17.32 2.75
C VAL A 66 -12.65 -17.80 4.10
N ILE A 67 -12.92 -19.06 4.42
CA ILE A 67 -12.56 -19.66 5.70
C ILE A 67 -11.78 -20.93 5.40
N GLU A 68 -10.64 -21.08 6.07
CA GLU A 68 -9.80 -22.26 6.00
C GLU A 68 -9.33 -22.67 7.38
N GLU A 69 -9.33 -23.98 7.62
CA GLU A 69 -8.91 -24.57 8.89
C GLU A 69 -7.50 -25.14 8.76
N GLY A 70 -6.61 -24.73 9.66
CA GLY A 70 -5.36 -25.41 9.97
C GLY A 70 -5.51 -26.40 11.13
N GLU A 71 -4.38 -26.90 11.60
CA GLU A 71 -4.33 -27.81 12.75
C GLU A 71 -4.60 -27.09 14.07
N HIS A 72 -4.12 -25.87 14.21
CA HIS A 72 -4.15 -25.06 15.44
C HIS A 72 -4.92 -23.74 15.27
N VAL A 73 -4.97 -23.18 14.05
CA VAL A 73 -5.66 -21.92 13.76
C VAL A 73 -6.71 -22.05 12.66
N VAL A 74 -7.66 -21.14 12.67
CA VAL A 74 -8.62 -20.91 11.58
C VAL A 74 -8.29 -19.57 10.95
N GLY A 75 -8.07 -19.57 9.64
CA GLY A 75 -7.90 -18.35 8.87
C GLY A 75 -9.24 -17.85 8.33
N LEU A 76 -9.45 -16.55 8.45
CA LEU A 76 -10.58 -15.83 7.89
C LEU A 76 -10.07 -14.76 6.95
N LEU A 77 -10.59 -14.74 5.73
CA LEU A 77 -10.24 -13.75 4.72
C LEU A 77 -11.53 -13.16 4.15
N ILE A 78 -11.72 -11.86 4.35
CA ILE A 78 -12.86 -11.10 3.85
C ILE A 78 -12.42 -10.33 2.61
N ILE A 79 -13.05 -10.59 1.48
CA ILE A 79 -12.76 -9.98 0.17
C ILE A 79 -14.02 -9.40 -0.44
N ASP A 80 -13.85 -8.46 -1.38
CA ASP A 80 -14.95 -8.05 -2.27
C ASP A 80 -15.55 -9.26 -3.01
N ARG A 81 -16.79 -9.12 -3.47
CA ARG A 81 -17.46 -10.19 -4.20
C ARG A 81 -16.69 -10.52 -5.49
N VAL A 82 -16.30 -11.79 -5.61
CA VAL A 82 -15.62 -12.36 -6.78
C VAL A 82 -16.42 -13.49 -7.39
N ALA A 83 -16.16 -13.76 -8.67
CA ALA A 83 -16.66 -14.95 -9.36
C ALA A 83 -15.93 -16.22 -8.90
N ASP A 84 -14.63 -16.12 -8.61
CA ASP A 84 -13.78 -17.22 -8.15
C ASP A 84 -12.94 -16.78 -6.95
N ASP A 85 -13.11 -17.45 -5.80
CA ASP A 85 -12.35 -17.22 -4.57
C ASP A 85 -11.15 -18.17 -4.43
N THR A 86 -10.94 -19.10 -5.36
CA THR A 86 -9.87 -20.10 -5.34
C THR A 86 -8.46 -19.51 -5.16
N PRO A 87 -8.06 -18.42 -5.85
CA PRO A 87 -6.75 -17.82 -5.65
C PRO A 87 -6.54 -17.32 -4.22
N TYR A 88 -7.54 -16.65 -3.66
CA TYR A 88 -7.53 -16.12 -2.30
C TYR A 88 -7.49 -17.24 -1.26
N ARG A 89 -8.21 -18.33 -1.52
CA ARG A 89 -8.20 -19.54 -0.69
C ARG A 89 -6.83 -20.19 -0.67
N ASN A 90 -6.18 -20.38 -1.82
CA ASN A 90 -4.84 -20.96 -1.90
C ASN A 90 -3.80 -20.10 -1.17
N SER A 91 -3.92 -18.78 -1.28
CA SER A 91 -3.12 -17.82 -0.51
C SER A 91 -3.36 -17.97 0.99
N LEU A 92 -4.63 -18.07 1.43
CA LEU A 92 -4.98 -18.26 2.84
C LEU A 92 -4.44 -19.58 3.41
N ILE A 93 -4.55 -20.68 2.65
CA ILE A 93 -3.99 -21.99 3.03
C ILE A 93 -2.47 -21.89 3.23
N SER A 94 -1.78 -21.23 2.29
CA SER A 94 -0.34 -21.02 2.38
C SER A 94 0.05 -20.19 3.61
N ILE A 95 -0.72 -19.14 3.91
CA ILE A 95 -0.52 -18.29 5.09
C ILE A 95 -0.74 -19.08 6.39
N ILE A 96 -1.80 -19.89 6.49
CA ILE A 96 -2.08 -20.71 7.67
C ILE A 96 -0.95 -21.72 7.88
N LYS A 97 -0.58 -22.44 6.81
CA LYS A 97 0.47 -23.46 6.89
C LYS A 97 1.80 -22.88 7.35
N LYS A 98 2.25 -21.79 6.73
CA LYS A 98 3.51 -21.12 7.13
C LYS A 98 3.44 -20.58 8.56
N PHE A 99 2.27 -20.11 9.01
CA PHE A 99 2.07 -19.64 10.38
C PHE A 99 2.25 -20.79 11.39
N GLU A 100 1.58 -21.91 11.14
CA GLU A 100 1.65 -23.08 12.02
C GLU A 100 3.07 -23.65 12.05
N GLU A 101 3.72 -23.81 10.89
CA GLU A 101 5.12 -24.28 10.82
C GLU A 101 6.09 -23.38 11.61
N THR A 102 5.84 -22.06 11.63
CA THR A 102 6.70 -21.09 12.32
C THR A 102 6.44 -21.04 13.83
N TYR A 103 5.17 -21.20 14.24
CA TYR A 103 4.72 -20.90 15.60
C TYR A 103 4.09 -22.08 16.35
N GLU A 104 4.15 -23.31 15.83
CA GLU A 104 3.55 -24.52 16.42
C GLU A 104 3.82 -24.65 17.92
N ASN A 105 5.09 -24.58 18.31
CA ASN A 105 5.52 -24.73 19.71
C ASN A 105 4.94 -23.62 20.61
N GLN A 106 4.85 -22.40 20.09
CA GLN A 106 4.29 -21.25 20.79
C GLN A 106 2.77 -21.38 20.92
N LEU A 107 2.08 -21.91 19.91
CA LEU A 107 0.63 -22.18 19.93
C LEU A 107 0.27 -23.25 20.96
N LEU A 108 1.03 -24.35 21.02
CA LEU A 108 0.81 -25.44 21.98
C LEU A 108 0.98 -24.99 23.44
N SER A 109 1.87 -24.02 23.69
CA SER A 109 2.15 -23.48 25.02
C SER A 109 1.49 -22.12 25.29
N TRP A 110 0.58 -21.69 24.40
CA TRP A 110 0.07 -20.33 24.40
C TRP A 110 -0.86 -20.03 25.57
N LYS A 111 -0.58 -18.93 26.27
CA LYS A 111 -1.33 -18.44 27.45
C LYS A 111 -2.01 -17.09 27.20
N GLY A 112 -2.27 -16.73 25.95
CA GLY A 112 -2.99 -15.51 25.58
C GLY A 112 -2.12 -14.29 25.25
N ASP A 113 -0.78 -14.39 25.26
CA ASP A 113 0.09 -13.30 24.80
C ASP A 113 0.24 -13.31 23.28
N ILE A 114 -0.38 -12.34 22.59
CA ILE A 114 -0.35 -12.24 21.12
C ILE A 114 0.94 -11.62 20.56
N ARG A 115 1.79 -11.01 21.40
CA ARG A 115 2.96 -10.26 20.95
C ARG A 115 3.92 -11.07 20.06
N PRO A 116 4.21 -12.36 20.35
CA PRO A 116 5.12 -13.16 19.52
C PRO A 116 4.64 -13.34 18.07
N PHE A 117 3.33 -13.27 17.82
CA PHE A 117 2.75 -13.51 16.50
C PHE A 117 2.65 -12.25 15.65
N ARG A 118 2.83 -11.06 16.23
CA ARG A 118 2.66 -9.78 15.53
C ARG A 118 3.65 -9.61 14.38
N GLU A 119 4.85 -10.20 14.49
CA GLU A 119 5.86 -10.16 13.42
C GLU A 119 5.35 -10.79 12.13
N TYR A 120 4.51 -11.82 12.24
CA TYR A 120 3.91 -12.53 11.10
C TYR A 120 2.99 -11.67 10.23
N ALA A 121 2.63 -10.47 10.70
CA ALA A 121 1.94 -9.50 9.86
C ALA A 121 2.73 -9.20 8.58
N LEU A 122 4.07 -9.20 8.63
CA LEU A 122 4.89 -8.96 7.46
C LEU A 122 4.70 -10.06 6.42
N ASP A 123 4.71 -11.33 6.82
CA ASP A 123 4.45 -12.47 5.93
C ASP A 123 3.07 -12.41 5.28
N ILE A 124 2.05 -12.01 6.05
CA ILE A 124 0.71 -11.80 5.48
C ILE A 124 0.72 -10.67 4.45
N LEU A 125 1.39 -9.55 4.76
CA LEU A 125 1.45 -8.38 3.88
C LEU A 125 2.32 -8.60 2.63
N GLN A 126 3.22 -9.59 2.63
CA GLN A 126 3.90 -10.04 1.41
C GLN A 126 2.93 -10.67 0.41
N VAL A 127 1.92 -11.39 0.90
CA VAL A 127 0.88 -12.02 0.07
C VAL A 127 -0.20 -11.01 -0.30
N PHE A 128 -0.61 -10.20 0.67
CA PHE A 128 -1.66 -9.19 0.51
C PHE A 128 -1.14 -7.83 0.99
N PRO A 129 -0.40 -7.08 0.17
CA PRO A 129 0.06 -5.75 0.56
C PRO A 129 -1.11 -4.77 0.62
N TYR A 130 -1.02 -3.71 1.44
CA TYR A 130 -2.05 -2.67 1.49
C TYR A 130 -2.25 -1.97 0.14
N ARG A 131 -1.18 -1.90 -0.64
CA ARG A 131 -1.12 -1.26 -1.94
C ARG A 131 -0.01 -1.87 -2.78
N THR A 132 -0.24 -1.95 -4.09
CA THR A 132 0.77 -2.29 -5.08
C THR A 132 1.39 -1.01 -5.66
N PHE A 133 2.68 -1.04 -5.95
CA PHE A 133 3.43 0.10 -6.44
C PHE A 133 3.98 -0.16 -7.85
N SER A 134 4.16 0.91 -8.62
CA SER A 134 5.05 0.84 -9.78
C SER A 134 6.49 0.92 -9.28
N LEU A 135 7.37 0.09 -9.85
CA LEU A 135 8.77 0.01 -9.46
C LEU A 135 9.55 1.31 -9.73
N GLU A 136 9.04 2.14 -10.65
CA GLU A 136 9.60 3.45 -11.02
C GLU A 136 9.26 4.56 -10.02
N MET A 137 8.37 4.29 -9.05
CA MET A 137 8.06 5.26 -8.01
C MET A 137 9.26 5.49 -7.11
N ILE A 138 9.40 6.73 -6.65
CA ILE A 138 10.44 7.22 -5.75
C ILE A 138 9.77 7.49 -4.39
N PRO A 139 10.03 6.67 -3.37
CA PRO A 139 9.56 6.96 -2.02
C PRO A 139 10.37 8.10 -1.40
N LYS A 140 9.67 8.96 -0.65
CA LYS A 140 10.25 10.06 0.13
C LYS A 140 9.67 10.03 1.53
N ILE A 141 10.53 10.15 2.54
CA ILE A 141 10.10 10.26 3.94
C ILE A 141 9.33 11.56 4.13
N VAL A 142 8.11 11.44 4.66
CA VAL A 142 7.30 12.59 5.03
C VAL A 142 7.76 13.07 6.40
N SER A 143 8.12 14.35 6.53
CA SER A 143 8.52 14.92 7.82
C SER A 143 7.30 15.18 8.71
N LYS A 144 7.39 14.85 10.00
CA LYS A 144 6.38 15.27 10.98
C LYS A 144 6.31 16.80 11.00
N SER A 145 5.12 17.33 10.80
CA SER A 145 4.80 18.75 10.97
C SER A 145 3.76 18.86 12.06
N ASP A 146 3.91 19.84 12.95
CA ASP A 146 2.95 20.13 14.03
C ASP A 146 1.54 20.47 13.48
N ALA A 147 1.43 20.79 12.19
CA ALA A 147 0.17 21.10 11.52
C ALA A 147 -0.64 19.86 11.06
N THR A 148 -0.01 18.67 10.99
CA THR A 148 -0.64 17.43 10.50
C THR A 148 -0.30 16.26 11.42
N PRO A 149 -1.07 16.06 12.50
CA PRO A 149 -0.77 15.10 13.56
C PRO A 149 -0.86 13.63 13.12
N ASP A 150 -1.52 13.33 12.00
CA ASP A 150 -1.70 11.97 11.47
C ASP A 150 -0.49 11.44 10.67
N LEU A 151 0.55 12.27 10.49
CA LEU A 151 1.77 11.86 9.79
C LEU A 151 2.63 10.93 10.65
N GLN A 152 3.17 9.89 10.02
CA GLN A 152 3.95 8.83 10.67
C GLN A 152 3.22 8.20 11.86
N ALA A 153 1.98 7.74 11.63
CA ALA A 153 1.22 6.98 12.61
C ALA A 153 1.98 5.71 13.03
N ASN A 154 1.77 5.26 14.27
CA ASN A 154 2.44 4.07 14.76
C ASN A 154 2.01 2.84 13.93
N ILE A 155 2.98 2.08 13.41
CA ILE A 155 2.74 0.84 12.68
C ILE A 155 2.58 -0.27 13.74
N PRO A 156 1.40 -0.86 13.95
CA PRO A 156 1.14 -1.83 15.03
C PRO A 156 2.04 -3.07 14.97
N TRP A 157 2.54 -3.37 13.78
CA TRP A 157 3.34 -4.54 13.43
C TRP A 157 4.84 -4.28 13.43
N SER A 158 5.30 -3.06 13.73
CA SER A 158 6.72 -2.72 13.86
C SER A 158 7.25 -3.25 15.19
N VAL A 159 7.50 -4.55 15.26
CA VAL A 159 8.03 -5.23 16.43
C VAL A 159 9.17 -6.17 16.04
N GLY A 160 10.11 -6.37 16.98
CA GLY A 160 11.27 -7.27 16.87
C GLY A 160 11.96 -7.25 15.50
N GLU A 161 11.97 -8.36 14.78
CA GLU A 161 12.69 -8.45 13.49
C GLU A 161 11.99 -7.64 12.38
N THR A 162 10.67 -7.55 12.40
CA THR A 162 9.90 -6.72 11.46
C THR A 162 10.26 -5.24 11.61
N ASP A 163 10.46 -4.75 12.84
CA ASP A 163 10.92 -3.38 13.06
C ASP A 163 12.31 -3.14 12.46
N ARG A 164 13.25 -4.07 12.68
CA ARG A 164 14.61 -3.96 12.10
C ARG A 164 14.59 -3.90 10.58
N LYS A 165 13.75 -4.72 9.95
CA LYS A 165 13.56 -4.72 8.49
C LYS A 165 12.94 -3.42 7.99
N ILE A 166 11.93 -2.89 8.69
CA ILE A 166 11.34 -1.58 8.40
C ILE A 166 12.40 -0.48 8.48
N GLN A 167 13.19 -0.43 9.55
CA GLN A 167 14.24 0.58 9.71
C GLN A 167 15.32 0.47 8.63
N ASN A 168 15.66 -0.75 8.21
CA ASN A 168 16.59 -0.97 7.11
C ASN A 168 16.07 -0.32 5.81
N ILE A 169 14.82 -0.64 5.43
CA ILE A 169 14.19 -0.05 4.24
C ILE A 169 14.06 1.47 4.35
N VAL A 170 13.65 2.00 5.50
CA VAL A 170 13.63 3.45 5.75
C VAL A 170 15.00 4.09 5.51
N GLY A 171 16.09 3.41 5.87
CA GLY A 171 17.46 3.85 5.60
C GLY A 171 17.80 4.00 4.11
N TYR A 172 17.14 3.25 3.22
CA TYR A 172 17.32 3.40 1.77
C TYR A 172 16.53 4.57 1.18
N ILE A 173 15.45 5.02 1.85
CA ILE A 173 14.51 6.02 1.34
C ILE A 173 15.09 7.43 1.48
N ASN A 174 15.63 7.95 0.38
CA ASN A 174 16.25 9.28 0.32
C ASN A 174 15.54 10.27 -0.62
N GLY A 175 14.38 9.90 -1.20
CA GLY A 175 13.66 10.73 -2.17
C GLY A 175 14.33 10.87 -3.55
N LYS A 176 15.30 10.00 -3.84
CA LYS A 176 16.00 9.93 -5.14
C LYS A 176 15.94 8.54 -5.76
N ARG A 177 16.00 7.50 -4.95
CA ARG A 177 15.99 6.11 -5.42
C ARG A 177 14.60 5.64 -5.81
N THR A 178 14.48 4.88 -6.88
CA THR A 178 13.23 4.19 -7.22
C THR A 178 13.03 2.97 -6.32
N ILE A 179 11.80 2.43 -6.29
CA ILE A 179 11.51 1.18 -5.60
C ILE A 179 12.38 0.05 -6.17
N GLU A 180 12.56 -0.01 -7.49
CA GLU A 180 13.45 -0.97 -8.15
C GLU A 180 14.90 -0.88 -7.64
N GLU A 181 15.44 0.33 -7.55
CA GLU A 181 16.81 0.56 -7.06
C GLU A 181 16.97 0.18 -5.58
N ILE A 182 15.93 0.38 -4.78
CA ILE A 182 15.91 -0.05 -3.37
C ILE A 182 15.92 -1.57 -3.29
N MET A 183 15.13 -2.25 -4.12
CA MET A 183 15.07 -3.71 -4.19
C MET A 183 16.43 -4.30 -4.56
N ASN A 184 17.05 -3.79 -5.63
CA ASN A 184 18.36 -4.25 -6.09
C ASN A 184 19.52 -4.01 -5.09
N GLN A 185 19.36 -3.10 -4.13
CA GLN A 185 20.39 -2.74 -3.13
C GLN A 185 20.14 -3.34 -1.75
N SER A 186 18.97 -3.94 -1.54
CA SER A 186 18.59 -4.55 -0.27
C SER A 186 18.87 -6.04 -0.30
N ASP A 187 19.22 -6.61 0.86
CA ASP A 187 19.36 -8.06 1.04
C ASP A 187 18.00 -8.75 1.32
N LEU A 188 16.90 -8.00 1.33
CA LEU A 188 15.55 -8.52 1.58
C LEU A 188 14.89 -9.00 0.29
N GLU A 189 13.94 -9.93 0.41
CA GLU A 189 13.15 -10.38 -0.72
C GLU A 189 12.26 -9.26 -1.28
N ASP A 190 12.09 -9.23 -2.60
CA ASP A 190 11.27 -8.26 -3.32
C ASP A 190 9.86 -8.09 -2.73
N SER A 191 9.19 -9.21 -2.42
CA SER A 191 7.87 -9.23 -1.79
C SER A 191 7.87 -8.57 -0.41
N GLU A 192 8.94 -8.77 0.35
CA GLU A 192 9.11 -8.19 1.67
C GLU A 192 9.29 -6.67 1.62
N ILE A 193 10.07 -6.19 0.66
CA ILE A 193 10.29 -4.75 0.43
C ILE A 193 8.98 -4.07 0.04
N LEU A 194 8.23 -4.66 -0.89
CA LEU A 194 6.92 -4.15 -1.30
C LEU A 194 5.91 -4.16 -0.14
N ALA A 195 5.92 -5.20 0.70
CA ALA A 195 5.09 -5.27 1.90
C ALA A 195 5.43 -4.12 2.87
N ILE A 196 6.72 -3.89 3.13
CA ILE A 196 7.20 -2.79 4.00
C ILE A 196 6.79 -1.44 3.44
N LEU A 197 7.01 -1.19 2.14
CA LEU A 197 6.59 0.06 1.50
C LEU A 197 5.07 0.25 1.59
N SER A 198 4.29 -0.84 1.51
CA SER A 198 2.83 -0.78 1.66
C SER A 198 2.41 -0.36 3.07
N MET A 199 3.14 -0.81 4.10
CA MET A 199 2.94 -0.35 5.48
C MET A 199 3.30 1.12 5.61
N LEU A 200 4.46 1.53 5.10
CA LEU A 200 4.92 2.91 5.19
C LEU A 200 3.94 3.88 4.51
N ASP A 201 3.37 3.53 3.36
CA ASP A 201 2.35 4.35 2.67
C ASP A 201 1.02 4.38 3.46
N LYS A 202 0.56 3.21 3.94
CA LYS A 202 -0.69 3.09 4.73
C LYS A 202 -0.65 3.97 5.97
N TYR A 203 0.47 3.98 6.69
CA TYR A 203 0.67 4.74 7.93
C TYR A 203 1.30 6.13 7.72
N LYS A 204 1.37 6.61 6.46
CA LYS A 204 1.81 7.97 6.11
C LYS A 204 3.23 8.30 6.55
N TRP A 205 4.13 7.32 6.47
CA TRP A 205 5.57 7.51 6.65
C TRP A 205 6.24 7.99 5.37
N ILE A 206 5.70 7.59 4.21
CA ILE A 206 6.25 7.94 2.90
C ILE A 206 5.21 8.62 2.01
N SER A 207 5.71 9.42 1.08
CA SER A 207 5.00 9.89 -0.10
C SER A 207 5.69 9.33 -1.33
N LEU A 208 4.92 8.94 -2.34
CA LEU A 208 5.44 8.38 -3.58
C LEU A 208 5.31 9.40 -4.70
N THR A 209 6.43 9.68 -5.36
CA THR A 209 6.49 10.48 -6.59
C THR A 209 7.05 9.62 -7.72
N ARG A 210 6.94 10.04 -8.97
CA ARG A 210 7.71 9.45 -10.07
C ARG A 210 8.81 10.42 -10.46
N LYS A 211 9.78 9.92 -11.21
CA LYS A 211 10.82 10.75 -11.79
C LYS A 211 10.18 11.69 -12.82
N LEU A 212 10.44 12.99 -12.70
CA LEU A 212 10.08 13.94 -13.74
C LEU A 212 10.97 13.70 -14.97
N ASP A 213 10.33 13.38 -16.08
CA ASP A 213 10.99 13.26 -17.37
C ASP A 213 10.70 14.49 -18.24
N ASP A 214 11.47 14.66 -19.31
CA ASP A 214 11.35 15.81 -20.22
C ASP A 214 9.97 15.85 -20.91
N LYS A 215 9.33 14.68 -21.03
CA LYS A 215 7.99 14.51 -21.60
C LYS A 215 6.86 14.66 -20.59
N SER A 216 7.16 14.80 -19.29
CA SER A 216 6.13 14.95 -18.27
C SER A 216 5.34 16.25 -18.49
N ILE A 217 4.02 16.15 -18.55
CA ILE A 217 3.12 17.30 -18.65
C ILE A 217 2.78 17.74 -17.24
N LEU A 218 3.09 19.00 -16.91
CA LEU A 218 2.77 19.61 -15.62
C LEU A 218 1.43 20.34 -15.70
N PHE A 219 0.59 20.18 -14.67
CA PHE A 219 -0.67 20.91 -14.55
C PHE A 219 -0.84 21.51 -13.16
N LYS A 220 -1.41 22.71 -13.11
CA LYS A 220 -1.69 23.44 -11.87
C LYS A 220 -2.85 22.82 -11.10
N LEU A 221 -2.62 22.49 -9.83
CA LEU A 221 -3.66 22.04 -8.90
C LEU A 221 -4.21 23.20 -8.08
N MET A 222 -3.34 24.10 -7.64
CA MET A 222 -3.72 25.26 -6.83
C MET A 222 -2.73 26.42 -6.99
N GLU A 223 -3.08 27.57 -6.42
CA GLU A 223 -2.17 28.71 -6.36
C GLU A 223 -0.99 28.43 -5.40
N PRO A 224 0.24 28.86 -5.74
CA PRO A 224 1.39 28.63 -4.89
C PRO A 224 1.24 29.35 -3.54
N PRO A 225 1.52 28.68 -2.41
CA PRO A 225 1.53 29.30 -1.09
C PRO A 225 2.45 30.52 -1.06
N ARG A 226 2.05 31.56 -0.32
CA ARG A 226 2.86 32.80 -0.15
C ARG A 226 4.31 32.54 0.28
N LEU A 227 4.54 31.44 1.02
CA LEU A 227 5.87 31.00 1.45
C LEU A 227 6.77 30.63 0.27
N LEU A 228 6.24 29.92 -0.74
CA LEU A 228 6.97 29.53 -1.95
C LEU A 228 7.19 30.73 -2.87
N VAL A 229 6.19 31.60 -3.00
CA VAL A 229 6.31 32.86 -3.74
C VAL A 229 7.39 33.77 -3.13
N GLY A 230 7.50 33.80 -1.79
CA GLY A 230 8.57 34.53 -1.10
C GLY A 230 9.96 33.94 -1.31
N ALA A 231 10.08 32.61 -1.43
CA ALA A 231 11.37 31.93 -1.58
C ALA A 231 11.92 31.96 -3.02
N TYR A 232 11.04 31.93 -4.02
CA TYR A 232 11.40 31.81 -5.44
C TYR A 232 11.00 33.04 -6.29
N GLY A 233 10.29 34.01 -5.71
CA GLY A 233 9.91 35.27 -6.36
C GLY A 233 8.83 35.11 -7.46
N GLU A 234 8.66 36.17 -8.26
CA GLU A 234 7.68 36.22 -9.37
C GLU A 234 7.95 35.14 -10.44
N GLN A 235 9.18 34.63 -10.52
CA GLN A 235 9.65 33.61 -11.44
C GLN A 235 8.89 32.28 -11.26
N LEU A 236 8.53 31.96 -10.02
CA LEU A 236 7.71 30.80 -9.70
C LEU A 236 6.28 30.93 -10.25
N THR A 237 5.74 32.15 -10.26
CA THR A 237 4.41 32.43 -10.79
C THR A 237 4.39 32.20 -12.31
N SER A 238 5.41 32.64 -13.03
CA SER A 238 5.54 32.40 -14.48
C SER A 238 5.67 30.91 -14.82
N ILE A 239 6.41 30.12 -14.02
CA ILE A 239 6.50 28.67 -14.21
C ILE A 239 5.14 28.00 -13.97
N VAL A 240 4.45 28.36 -12.89
CA VAL A 240 3.14 27.79 -12.54
C VAL A 240 2.07 28.15 -13.57
N GLU A 241 2.12 29.34 -14.16
CA GLU A 241 1.22 29.76 -15.23
C GLU A 241 1.43 28.98 -16.53
N LEU A 242 2.65 28.53 -16.82
CA LEU A 242 2.97 27.71 -17.98
C LEU A 242 2.60 26.22 -17.79
N CYS A 243 2.35 25.78 -16.56
CA CYS A 243 1.93 24.42 -16.21
C CYS A 243 0.40 24.27 -16.35
N ASP A 244 -0.12 24.37 -17.57
CA ASP A 244 -1.55 24.34 -17.88
C ASP A 244 -2.10 22.93 -18.18
N GLY A 245 -1.25 21.91 -18.16
CA GLY A 245 -1.63 20.53 -18.51
C GLY A 245 -1.60 20.21 -19.99
N THR A 246 -1.04 21.08 -20.84
CA THR A 246 -0.89 20.83 -22.28
C THR A 246 0.57 20.72 -22.72
N LYS A 247 1.47 21.45 -22.06
CA LYS A 247 2.89 21.50 -22.41
C LYS A 247 3.71 20.47 -21.62
N SER A 248 4.65 19.86 -22.31
CA SER A 248 5.70 19.04 -21.70
C SER A 248 6.71 19.90 -20.94
N LEU A 249 7.44 19.28 -20.02
CA LEU A 249 8.50 19.93 -19.27
C LEU A 249 9.60 20.51 -20.19
N ALA A 250 9.89 19.83 -21.30
CA ALA A 250 10.80 20.31 -22.33
C ALA A 250 10.33 21.64 -22.94
N GLU A 251 9.07 21.71 -23.39
CA GLU A 251 8.48 22.91 -24.00
C GLU A 251 8.37 24.08 -23.00
N ILE A 252 8.06 23.78 -21.74
CA ILE A 252 8.06 24.78 -20.65
C ILE A 252 9.48 25.33 -20.46
N CYS A 253 10.50 24.47 -20.49
CA CYS A 253 11.89 24.89 -20.35
C CYS A 253 12.36 25.75 -21.53
N GLU A 254 11.97 25.44 -22.76
CA GLU A 254 12.30 26.26 -23.94
C GLU A 254 11.66 27.66 -23.87
N SER A 255 10.51 27.77 -23.20
CA SER A 255 9.79 29.04 -23.01
C SER A 255 10.40 29.93 -21.93
N LEU A 256 11.40 29.44 -21.20
CA LEU A 256 11.98 30.09 -20.03
C LEU A 256 13.49 30.30 -20.20
N PRO A 257 14.07 31.38 -19.64
CA PRO A 257 15.51 31.65 -19.73
C PRO A 257 16.35 30.77 -18.76
N TYR A 258 15.85 29.61 -18.35
CA TYR A 258 16.43 28.76 -17.30
C TYR A 258 16.92 27.43 -17.86
N ASN A 259 17.88 26.81 -17.17
CA ASN A 259 18.32 25.47 -17.52
C ASN A 259 17.32 24.41 -17.04
N MET A 260 17.28 23.28 -17.76
CA MET A 260 16.37 22.17 -17.49
C MET A 260 16.45 21.67 -16.04
N GLU A 261 17.64 21.62 -15.46
CA GLU A 261 17.82 21.14 -14.09
C GLU A 261 17.19 22.07 -13.05
N ALA A 262 17.27 23.40 -13.21
CA ALA A 262 16.60 24.33 -12.30
C ALA A 262 15.08 24.24 -12.43
N VAL A 263 14.55 24.13 -13.66
CA VAL A 263 13.12 23.97 -13.90
C VAL A 263 12.61 22.66 -13.29
N LYS A 264 13.33 21.55 -13.48
CA LYS A 264 13.04 20.25 -12.83
C LYS A 264 13.03 20.34 -11.31
N LEU A 265 13.99 21.05 -10.72
CA LEU A 265 14.07 21.21 -9.26
C LEU A 265 12.88 22.02 -8.73
N VAL A 266 12.53 23.13 -9.39
CA VAL A 266 11.40 23.97 -8.99
C VAL A 266 10.08 23.21 -9.17
N ALA A 267 9.89 22.52 -10.30
CA ALA A 267 8.73 21.68 -10.55
C ALA A 267 8.59 20.58 -9.48
N LYS A 268 9.69 19.91 -9.12
CA LYS A 268 9.69 18.90 -8.04
C LYS A 268 9.25 19.50 -6.71
N ASN A 269 9.78 20.66 -6.33
CA ASN A 269 9.40 21.32 -5.08
C ASN A 269 7.93 21.77 -5.08
N LEU A 270 7.41 22.20 -6.23
CA LEU A 270 6.00 22.58 -6.40
C LEU A 270 5.07 21.37 -6.33
N ILE A 271 5.47 20.22 -6.88
CA ILE A 271 4.73 18.95 -6.74
C ILE A 271 4.75 18.49 -5.29
N ASP A 272 5.91 18.52 -4.65
CA ASP A 272 6.08 18.15 -3.24
C ASP A 272 5.24 19.05 -2.30
N ALA A 273 5.01 20.31 -2.69
CA ALA A 273 4.15 21.24 -1.98
C ALA A 273 2.65 21.14 -2.33
N GLY A 274 2.27 20.22 -3.25
CA GLY A 274 0.90 20.03 -3.69
C GLY A 274 0.35 21.11 -4.63
N VAL A 275 1.22 21.96 -5.19
CA VAL A 275 0.85 23.07 -6.08
C VAL A 275 0.66 22.60 -7.51
N LEU A 276 1.51 21.67 -7.95
CA LEU A 276 1.47 21.10 -9.29
C LEU A 276 1.19 19.59 -9.23
N GLY A 277 0.42 19.10 -10.20
CA GLY A 277 0.34 17.69 -10.58
C GLY A 277 1.12 17.45 -11.87
N TYR A 278 1.34 16.19 -12.21
CA TYR A 278 1.94 15.81 -13.49
C TYR A 278 1.29 14.56 -14.07
N ARG A 279 1.34 14.46 -15.39
CA ARG A 279 0.83 13.38 -16.21
C ARG A 279 1.91 12.96 -17.20
N GLU A 280 2.01 11.67 -17.48
CA GLU A 280 2.77 11.17 -18.62
C GLU A 280 1.85 11.04 -19.83
N ILE A 281 2.40 11.29 -21.03
CA ILE A 281 1.76 10.86 -22.26
C ILE A 281 2.12 9.39 -22.39
N ASP A 282 1.18 8.49 -22.07
CA ASP A 282 1.35 7.07 -22.38
C ASP A 282 1.58 6.96 -23.89
N SER A 283 2.76 6.51 -24.30
CA SER A 283 3.07 6.23 -25.71
C SER A 283 2.46 4.90 -26.18
N GLU A 284 1.24 4.59 -25.71
CA GLU A 284 0.46 3.40 -26.10
C GLU A 284 -1.02 3.77 -26.23
N SER A 285 -1.32 4.75 -27.08
CA SER A 285 -2.66 4.88 -27.69
C SER A 285 -2.57 5.84 -28.86
N ASP A 286 -2.09 5.35 -30.00
CA ASP A 286 -2.53 5.75 -31.35
C ASP A 286 -1.54 5.24 -32.41
N GLU A 287 -1.63 3.95 -32.74
CA GLU A 287 -1.38 3.50 -34.11
C GLU A 287 -2.50 2.54 -34.55
N GLY A 288 -3.55 3.13 -35.12
CA GLY A 288 -4.09 2.65 -36.39
C GLY A 288 -5.22 1.62 -36.37
N GLU A 289 -6.47 2.10 -36.26
CA GLU A 289 -7.54 1.64 -37.16
C GLU A 289 -8.37 2.85 -37.62
N VAL A 290 -7.89 3.52 -38.67
CA VAL A 290 -8.75 4.29 -39.58
C VAL A 290 -8.64 3.60 -40.93
N GLY A 291 -9.67 2.83 -41.28
CA GLY A 291 -9.80 2.12 -42.55
C GLY A 291 -10.77 0.96 -42.47
#